data_AF-A0A6A4UQC9-F1
#
_entry.id   AF-A0A6A4UQC9-F1
#
_cell.length_a   1.000
_cell.length_b   1.000
_cell.length_c   1.000
_cell.angle_alpha   90.00
_cell.angle_beta   90.00
_cell.angle_gamma   90.00
#
_symmetry.space_group_name_H-M   'P 1'
#
loop_
_entity.id
_entity.type
_entity.pdbx_description
1 polymer ?
#
loop_
_entity_poly.entity_id
_entity_poly.type
_entity_poly.pdbx_seq_one_letter_code
_entity_poly.pdbx_strand_id
1 'polypeptide(L)'
;MQRYGFALLSGGLFGAGLLTSGMTDTRKVQGWLDVFGDWDPTLAFVMGGAILPMAVAWRLAAQRRDSYLGLDLPGPPKREVSAHLVIGSVIFGMGWALAGLCPGPAIASISYGGVGGAVFLLAMLAGMVVAPRVRDRIDQAAPAASPRSKMDIRALTPTYAVSPQIDPSDLPAIKAAGYTTVIDNRPDGEIPAHLHTQQMKAAAEALGLKFVANPVIGGALSMDNVRLQAQAMAEASGPVFAYCASGNRCSVVWALMNAGERSADDLIRTPAKYGYNLEPIRAQIEALAAEAEASKD
;
A
#
# COMPACT_ATOMS: atom_id res chain seq x y z
N MET A 1 -14.39 -22.73 -7.20
CA MET A 1 -14.20 -23.93 -6.33
C MET A 1 -12.72 -24.30 -6.14
N GLN A 2 -11.88 -24.33 -7.18
CA GLN A 2 -10.46 -24.68 -7.05
C GLN A 2 -9.69 -23.84 -6.02
N ARG A 3 -9.86 -22.50 -6.02
CA ARG A 3 -9.20 -21.59 -5.06
C ARG A 3 -9.46 -21.94 -3.59
N TYR A 4 -10.70 -22.24 -3.24
CA TYR A 4 -11.07 -22.63 -1.87
C TYR A 4 -10.54 -24.02 -1.51
N GLY A 5 -10.51 -24.96 -2.46
CA GLY A 5 -9.89 -26.27 -2.26
C GLY A 5 -8.40 -26.17 -1.94
N PHE A 6 -7.66 -25.36 -2.70
CA PHE A 6 -6.25 -25.07 -2.42
C PHE A 6 -6.04 -24.36 -1.08
N ALA A 7 -6.90 -23.38 -0.74
CA ALA A 7 -6.82 -22.70 0.55
C ALA A 7 -7.03 -23.66 1.73
N LEU A 8 -8.01 -24.57 1.63
CA LEU A 8 -8.30 -25.57 2.66
C LEU A 8 -7.15 -26.58 2.80
N LEU A 9 -6.60 -27.07 1.67
CA LEU A 9 -5.45 -27.98 1.68
C LEU A 9 -4.21 -27.32 2.28
N SER A 10 -3.86 -26.12 1.83
CA SER A 10 -2.70 -25.38 2.35
C SER A 10 -2.86 -25.04 3.83
N GLY A 11 -4.05 -24.58 4.26
CA GLY A 11 -4.34 -24.29 5.66
C GLY A 11 -4.33 -25.54 6.54
N GLY A 12 -4.89 -26.65 6.06
CA GLY A 12 -4.87 -27.94 6.73
C GLY A 12 -3.45 -28.50 6.88
N LEU A 13 -2.65 -28.45 5.82
CA LEU A 13 -1.25 -28.87 5.85
C LEU A 13 -0.42 -28.01 6.82
N PHE A 14 -0.62 -26.70 6.79
CA PHE A 14 0.03 -25.78 7.72
C PHE A 14 -0.36 -26.05 9.18
N GLY A 15 -1.65 -26.18 9.47
CA GLY A 15 -2.16 -26.48 10.81
C GLY A 15 -1.68 -27.84 11.33
N ALA A 16 -1.70 -28.87 10.48
CA ALA A 16 -1.15 -30.18 10.81
C ALA A 16 0.36 -30.10 11.10
N GLY A 17 1.12 -29.34 10.31
CA GLY A 17 2.54 -29.07 10.55
C GLY A 17 2.81 -28.36 11.88
N LEU A 18 1.98 -27.39 12.26
CA LEU A 18 2.10 -26.71 13.57
C LEU A 18 1.83 -27.66 14.74
N LEU A 19 0.84 -28.55 14.60
CA LEU A 19 0.52 -29.54 15.62
C LEU A 19 1.65 -30.58 15.76
N THR A 20 2.15 -31.13 14.65
CA THR A 20 3.19 -32.18 14.68
C THR A 20 4.55 -31.64 15.11
N SER A 21 4.88 -30.41 14.73
CA SER A 21 6.09 -29.72 15.21
C SER A 21 6.01 -29.31 16.68
N GLY A 22 4.81 -29.33 17.28
CA GLY A 22 4.58 -28.89 18.65
C GLY A 22 4.69 -27.37 18.83
N MET A 23 4.55 -26.59 17.75
CA MET A 23 4.57 -25.12 17.78
C MET A 23 3.37 -24.51 18.51
N THR A 24 2.39 -25.33 18.87
CA THR A 24 1.25 -24.96 19.72
C THR A 24 1.60 -24.99 21.21
N ASP A 25 2.76 -25.53 21.59
CA ASP A 25 3.30 -25.47 22.95
C ASP A 25 4.15 -24.21 23.13
N THR A 26 3.70 -23.30 24.00
CA THR A 26 4.37 -22.02 24.27
C THR A 26 5.75 -22.21 24.89
N ARG A 27 5.99 -23.34 25.56
CA ARG A 27 7.27 -23.64 26.21
C ARG A 27 8.39 -23.82 25.20
N LYS A 28 8.11 -24.28 23.98
CA LYS A 28 9.14 -24.40 22.93
C LYS A 28 9.70 -23.05 22.51
N VAL A 29 8.81 -22.05 22.41
CA VAL A 29 9.22 -20.68 22.08
C VAL A 29 9.98 -20.05 23.24
N GLN A 30 9.46 -20.21 24.47
CA GLN A 30 10.11 -19.67 25.66
C GLN A 30 11.48 -20.33 25.92
N GLY A 31 11.57 -21.65 25.80
CA GLY A 31 12.82 -22.41 25.95
C GLY A 31 13.87 -22.05 24.89
N TRP A 32 13.46 -21.76 23.65
CA TRP A 32 14.39 -21.23 22.64
C TRP A 32 15.00 -19.88 23.04
N LEU A 33 14.24 -19.04 23.73
CA LEU A 33 14.67 -17.71 24.16
C LEU A 33 15.39 -17.73 25.51
N ASP A 34 15.25 -18.80 26.30
CA ASP A 34 15.90 -18.99 27.59
C ASP A 34 17.36 -19.46 27.44
N VAL A 35 18.18 -18.66 26.76
CA VAL A 35 19.58 -18.97 26.44
C VAL A 35 20.45 -19.21 27.69
N PHE A 36 20.06 -18.66 28.83
CA PHE A 36 20.79 -18.79 30.10
C PHE A 36 20.21 -19.85 31.05
N GLY A 37 19.09 -20.49 30.67
CA GLY A 37 18.40 -21.49 31.47
C GLY A 37 18.26 -22.83 30.73
N ASP A 38 17.04 -23.34 30.62
CA ASP A 38 16.76 -24.63 29.98
C ASP A 38 16.56 -24.45 28.47
N TRP A 39 17.66 -24.11 27.79
CA TRP A 39 17.64 -23.71 26.39
C TRP A 39 17.23 -24.86 25.46
N ASP A 40 16.12 -24.69 24.72
CA ASP A 40 15.58 -25.68 23.78
C ASP A 40 15.82 -25.27 22.31
N PRO A 41 16.72 -25.95 21.57
CA PRO A 41 17.02 -25.64 20.17
C PRO A 41 15.96 -26.10 19.17
N THR A 42 14.90 -26.78 19.60
CA THR A 42 13.86 -27.35 18.72
C THR A 42 13.26 -26.32 17.76
N LEU A 43 13.10 -25.08 18.21
CA LEU A 43 12.55 -24.01 17.37
C LEU A 43 13.41 -23.72 16.13
N ALA A 44 14.74 -23.84 16.23
CA ALA A 44 15.63 -23.60 15.10
C ALA A 44 15.39 -24.59 13.96
N PHE A 45 15.12 -25.86 14.28
CA PHE A 45 14.82 -26.89 13.27
C PHE A 45 13.47 -26.64 12.60
N VAL A 46 12.46 -26.20 13.36
CA VAL A 46 11.15 -25.84 12.81
C VAL A 46 11.26 -24.60 11.92
N MET A 47 11.97 -23.56 12.37
CA MET A 47 12.22 -22.36 11.58
C MET A 47 13.01 -22.68 10.31
N GLY A 48 14.08 -23.48 10.41
CA GLY A 48 14.85 -23.93 9.24
C GLY A 48 13.99 -24.72 8.25
N GLY A 49 13.17 -25.65 8.75
CA GLY A 49 12.22 -26.42 7.96
C GLY A 49 11.14 -25.58 7.29
N ALA A 50 10.78 -24.41 7.83
CA ALA A 50 9.85 -23.47 7.20
C ALA A 50 10.55 -22.51 6.22
N ILE A 51 11.74 -22.03 6.57
CA ILE A 51 12.50 -21.03 5.78
C ILE A 51 13.01 -21.65 4.47
N LEU A 52 13.54 -22.88 4.50
CA LEU A 52 14.14 -23.50 3.31
C LEU A 52 13.12 -23.70 2.17
N PRO A 53 11.94 -24.32 2.38
CA PRO A 53 10.92 -24.44 1.34
C PRO A 53 10.42 -23.08 0.86
N MET A 54 10.26 -22.10 1.77
CA MET A 54 9.85 -20.75 1.39
C MET A 54 10.89 -20.04 0.53
N ALA A 55 12.18 -20.20 0.83
CA ALA A 55 13.26 -19.65 0.02
C ALA A 55 13.27 -20.24 -1.41
N VAL A 56 13.04 -21.56 -1.53
CA VAL A 56 12.87 -22.22 -2.82
C VAL A 56 11.63 -21.69 -3.54
N ALA A 57 10.49 -21.57 -2.84
CA ALA A 57 9.25 -21.06 -3.40
C ALA A 57 9.41 -19.62 -3.93
N TRP A 58 10.08 -18.74 -3.17
CA TRP A 58 10.37 -17.37 -3.61
C TRP A 58 11.32 -17.33 -4.81
N ARG A 59 12.33 -18.20 -4.86
CA ARG A 59 13.23 -18.27 -6.02
C ARG A 59 12.49 -18.68 -7.30
N LEU A 60 11.55 -19.61 -7.18
CA LEU A 60 10.68 -20.03 -8.29
C LEU A 60 9.65 -18.96 -8.65
N ALA A 61 9.07 -18.28 -7.65
CA ALA A 61 8.11 -17.20 -7.85
C ALA A 61 8.73 -15.97 -8.50
N ALA A 62 9.99 -15.64 -8.19
CA ALA A 62 10.71 -14.52 -8.80
C ALA A 62 10.92 -14.68 -10.32
N GLN A 63 10.80 -15.89 -10.84
CA GLN A 63 10.92 -16.19 -12.27
C GLN A 63 9.56 -16.22 -12.99
N ARG A 64 8.46 -15.89 -12.30
CA ARG A 64 7.09 -16.00 -12.82
C ARG A 64 6.35 -14.68 -12.66
N ARG A 65 5.51 -14.35 -13.66
CA ARG A 65 4.54 -13.25 -13.58
C ARG A 65 3.25 -13.68 -12.87
N ASP A 66 2.80 -14.89 -13.18
CA ASP A 66 1.53 -15.43 -12.67
C ASP A 66 1.74 -16.60 -11.70
N SER A 67 0.85 -16.71 -10.73
CA SER A 67 0.75 -17.89 -9.87
C SER A 67 0.19 -19.10 -10.62
N TYR A 68 0.36 -20.30 -10.08
CA TYR A 68 -0.20 -21.54 -10.64
C TYR A 68 -1.74 -21.55 -10.75
N LEU A 69 -2.42 -20.60 -10.11
CA LEU A 69 -3.87 -20.41 -10.19
C LEU A 69 -4.27 -19.28 -11.16
N GLY A 70 -3.32 -18.75 -11.95
CA GLY A 70 -3.56 -17.66 -12.90
C GLY A 70 -3.80 -16.31 -12.25
N LEU A 71 -3.28 -16.11 -11.03
CA LEU A 71 -3.38 -14.83 -10.31
C LEU A 71 -2.06 -14.09 -10.36
N ASP A 72 -2.12 -12.77 -10.51
CA ASP A 72 -0.96 -11.89 -10.45
C ASP A 72 -0.17 -12.12 -9.15
N LEU A 73 1.13 -12.33 -9.30
CA LEU A 73 2.03 -12.35 -8.15
C LEU A 73 2.37 -10.90 -7.76
N PRO A 74 2.26 -10.54 -6.46
CA PRO A 74 2.65 -9.22 -6.02
C PRO A 74 4.15 -9.00 -6.26
N GLY A 75 4.50 -7.81 -6.74
CA GLY A 75 5.89 -7.41 -6.94
C GLY A 75 6.70 -7.38 -5.63
N PRO A 76 8.03 -7.27 -5.72
CA PRO A 76 8.88 -7.24 -4.54
C PRO A 76 8.50 -6.08 -3.61
N PRO A 77 8.34 -6.32 -2.30
CA PRO A 77 7.97 -5.27 -1.37
C PRO A 77 9.06 -4.20 -1.30
N LYS A 78 8.65 -2.94 -1.19
CA LYS A 78 9.57 -1.82 -0.95
C LYS A 78 10.25 -2.00 0.41
N ARG A 79 11.59 -1.96 0.44
CA ARG A 79 12.38 -2.08 1.68
C ARG A 79 12.52 -0.72 2.33
N GLU A 80 11.48 -0.27 3.01
CA GLU A 80 11.51 0.95 3.81
C GLU A 80 11.48 0.57 5.30
N VAL A 81 12.61 0.72 5.98
CA VAL A 81 12.70 0.51 7.43
C VAL A 81 12.29 1.80 8.11
N SER A 82 11.05 1.88 8.59
CA SER A 82 10.52 3.04 9.30
C SER A 82 10.60 2.86 10.82
N ALA A 83 10.62 3.97 11.57
CA ALA A 83 10.56 3.93 13.03
C ALA A 83 9.31 3.20 13.54
N HIS A 84 8.16 3.39 12.88
CA HIS A 84 6.92 2.67 13.18
C HIS A 84 7.08 1.15 13.03
N LEU A 85 7.76 0.70 11.97
CA LEU A 85 8.05 -0.72 11.75
C LEU A 85 8.99 -1.27 12.84
N VAL A 86 10.06 -0.54 13.18
CA VAL A 86 11.02 -0.96 14.20
C VAL A 86 10.34 -1.06 15.57
N ILE A 87 9.66 0.00 16.00
CA ILE A 87 8.98 0.06 17.30
C ILE A 87 7.90 -1.03 17.37
N GLY A 88 7.08 -1.17 16.33
CA GLY A 88 6.05 -2.21 16.26
C GLY A 88 6.65 -3.62 16.31
N SER A 89 7.76 -3.88 15.61
CA SER A 89 8.44 -5.18 15.62
C SER A 89 9.02 -5.50 17.01
N VAL A 90 9.58 -4.51 17.72
CA VAL A 90 10.11 -4.68 19.08
C VAL A 90 8.99 -5.00 20.06
N ILE A 91 7.89 -4.24 20.04
CA ILE A 91 6.72 -4.49 20.91
C ILE A 91 6.13 -5.88 20.63
N PHE A 92 5.96 -6.22 19.36
CA PHE A 92 5.47 -7.53 18.97
C PHE A 92 6.42 -8.65 19.41
N GLY A 93 7.73 -8.49 19.20
CA GLY A 93 8.75 -9.46 19.62
C GLY A 93 8.78 -9.68 21.13
N MET A 94 8.65 -8.61 21.93
CA MET A 94 8.54 -8.73 23.40
C MET A 94 7.28 -9.49 23.81
N GLY A 95 6.13 -9.17 23.20
CA GLY A 95 4.88 -9.88 23.47
C GLY A 95 4.95 -11.35 23.09
N TRP A 96 5.56 -11.65 21.93
CA TRP A 96 5.80 -13.02 21.47
C TRP A 96 6.72 -13.80 22.41
N ALA A 97 7.82 -13.19 22.86
CA ALA A 97 8.75 -13.79 23.81
C ALA A 97 8.07 -14.13 25.15
N LEU A 98 7.24 -13.22 25.67
CA LEU A 98 6.53 -13.42 26.93
C LEU A 98 5.43 -14.48 26.81
N ALA A 99 4.59 -14.39 25.77
CA ALA A 99 3.44 -15.27 25.62
C ALA A 99 3.81 -16.66 25.05
N GLY A 100 4.93 -16.77 24.33
CA GLY A 100 5.35 -17.98 23.64
C GLY A 100 4.40 -18.42 22.52
N LEU A 101 3.46 -17.57 22.11
CA LEU A 101 2.40 -17.90 21.16
C LEU A 101 2.40 -16.94 19.96
N CYS A 102 2.33 -17.48 18.75
CA CYS A 102 2.16 -16.69 17.52
C CYS A 102 0.71 -16.78 17.00
N PRO A 103 0.30 -15.90 16.06
CA PRO A 103 -1.05 -15.94 15.49
C PRO A 103 -1.43 -17.29 14.85
N GLY A 104 -0.50 -17.93 14.14
CA GLY A 104 -0.73 -19.24 13.51
C GLY A 104 -1.05 -20.34 14.52
N PRO A 105 -0.14 -20.64 15.48
CA PRO A 105 -0.40 -21.57 16.56
C PRO A 105 -1.64 -21.23 17.39
N ALA A 106 -1.93 -19.95 17.65
CA ALA A 106 -3.11 -19.53 18.40
C ALA A 106 -4.43 -19.94 17.70
N ILE A 107 -4.48 -19.82 16.37
CA ILE A 107 -5.63 -20.29 15.59
C ILE A 107 -5.65 -21.83 15.57
N ALA A 108 -4.50 -22.47 15.37
CA ALA A 108 -4.39 -23.93 15.29
C ALA A 108 -4.73 -24.64 16.62
N SER A 109 -4.60 -23.95 17.76
CA SER A 109 -4.92 -24.46 19.09
C SER A 109 -6.24 -23.93 19.67
N ILE A 110 -7.08 -23.22 18.90
CA ILE A 110 -8.31 -22.60 19.44
C ILE A 110 -9.23 -23.60 20.17
N SER A 111 -9.28 -24.86 19.71
CA SER A 111 -10.15 -25.90 20.27
C SER A 111 -9.60 -26.57 21.53
N TYR A 112 -8.29 -26.48 21.81
CA TYR A 112 -7.64 -27.20 22.93
C TYR A 112 -6.60 -26.38 23.71
N GLY A 113 -6.30 -25.15 23.30
CA GLY A 113 -5.28 -24.25 23.89
C GLY A 113 -5.70 -23.60 25.20
N GLY A 114 -6.85 -24.00 25.75
CA GLY A 114 -7.36 -23.56 27.04
C GLY A 114 -7.69 -22.07 27.11
N VAL A 115 -7.87 -21.58 28.34
CA VAL A 115 -8.25 -20.19 28.62
C VAL A 115 -7.16 -19.21 28.18
N GLY A 116 -5.88 -19.56 28.36
CA GLY A 116 -4.76 -18.71 27.95
C GLY A 116 -4.74 -18.44 26.44
N GLY A 117 -4.93 -19.47 25.62
CA GLY A 117 -5.05 -19.32 24.16
C GLY A 117 -6.25 -18.48 23.74
N ALA A 118 -7.40 -18.67 24.38
CA ALA A 118 -8.60 -17.87 24.12
C ALA A 118 -8.40 -16.39 24.47
N VAL A 119 -7.78 -16.08 25.61
CA VAL A 119 -7.45 -14.71 26.02
C VAL A 119 -6.50 -14.05 25.02
N PHE A 120 -5.45 -14.77 24.58
CA PHE A 120 -4.54 -14.27 23.57
C PHE A 120 -5.27 -13.97 22.25
N LEU A 121 -6.11 -14.89 21.78
CA LEU A 121 -6.86 -14.73 20.53
C LEU A 121 -7.80 -13.52 20.60
N LEU A 122 -8.54 -13.36 21.69
CA LEU A 122 -9.43 -12.22 21.90
C LEU A 122 -8.66 -10.90 21.97
N ALA A 123 -7.53 -10.87 22.68
CA ALA A 123 -6.66 -9.69 22.75
C ALA A 123 -6.09 -9.32 21.37
N MET A 124 -5.65 -10.32 20.59
CA MET A 124 -5.18 -10.13 19.21
C MET A 124 -6.28 -9.54 18.31
N LEU A 125 -7.49 -10.12 18.34
CA LEU A 125 -8.63 -9.64 17.56
C LEU A 125 -9.03 -8.22 17.96
N ALA A 126 -9.09 -7.94 19.28
CA ALA A 126 -9.34 -6.60 19.79
C ALA A 126 -8.27 -5.61 19.29
N GLY A 127 -7.00 -5.99 19.33
CA GLY A 127 -5.89 -5.23 18.77
C GLY A 127 -6.07 -4.92 17.28
N MET A 128 -6.42 -5.92 16.47
CA MET A 128 -6.67 -5.73 15.02
C MET A 128 -7.85 -4.78 14.73
N VAL A 129 -8.89 -4.78 15.57
CA VAL A 129 -10.06 -3.89 15.43
C VAL A 129 -9.78 -2.47 15.92
N VAL A 130 -8.96 -2.32 16.97
CA VAL A 130 -8.67 -1.04 17.61
C VAL A 130 -7.50 -0.31 16.94
N ALA A 131 -6.48 -1.05 16.49
CA ALA A 131 -5.24 -0.49 15.94
C ALA A 131 -5.46 0.50 14.79
N PRO A 132 -6.36 0.28 13.81
CA PRO A 132 -6.62 1.26 12.76
C PRO A 132 -7.09 2.61 13.34
N ARG A 133 -8.05 2.59 14.27
CA ARG A 133 -8.59 3.82 14.89
C ARG A 133 -7.58 4.54 15.75
N VAL A 134 -6.74 3.80 16.47
CA VAL A 134 -5.67 4.36 17.30
C VAL A 134 -4.57 4.95 16.42
N ARG A 135 -4.20 4.27 15.33
CA ARG A 135 -3.27 4.78 14.33
C ARG A 135 -3.78 6.10 13.76
N ASP A 136 -5.05 6.16 13.36
CA ASP A 136 -5.66 7.40 12.84
C ASP A 136 -5.54 8.55 13.85
N ARG A 137 -5.75 8.28 15.14
CA ARG A 137 -5.62 9.28 16.21
C ARG A 137 -4.17 9.69 16.49
N ILE A 138 -3.23 8.75 16.46
CA ILE A 138 -1.80 9.03 16.67
C ILE A 138 -1.27 9.84 15.48
N ASP A 139 -1.64 9.45 14.26
CA ASP A 139 -1.29 10.19 13.04
C ASP A 139 -1.93 11.59 13.01
N GLN A 140 -3.06 11.79 13.70
CA GLN A 140 -3.69 13.11 13.92
C GLN A 140 -3.06 13.93 15.07
N ALA A 141 -2.60 13.27 16.14
CA ALA A 141 -2.03 13.92 17.33
C ALA A 141 -0.52 14.20 17.21
N ALA A 142 0.17 13.49 16.31
CA ALA A 142 1.52 13.83 15.93
C ALA A 142 1.49 15.21 15.24
N PRO A 143 2.24 16.22 15.73
CA PRO A 143 2.44 17.44 14.94
C PRO A 143 2.98 17.03 13.57
N ALA A 144 2.42 17.60 12.51
CA ALA A 144 2.69 17.27 11.11
C ALA A 144 4.21 17.17 10.82
N ALA A 145 4.75 15.96 11.00
CA ALA A 145 6.16 15.67 10.85
C ALA A 145 6.33 14.23 10.35
N SER A 146 5.68 13.92 9.23
CA SER A 146 6.47 13.24 8.20
C SER A 146 7.53 14.24 7.75
N PRO A 147 8.80 13.87 7.54
CA PRO A 147 9.76 14.78 6.96
C PRO A 147 9.19 15.21 5.62
N ARG A 148 8.65 16.44 5.54
CA ARG A 148 8.19 17.02 4.29
C ARG A 148 9.37 16.93 3.34
N SER A 149 9.29 16.07 2.32
CA SER A 149 9.96 16.42 1.09
C SER A 149 9.34 17.77 0.73
N LYS A 150 10.15 18.83 0.72
CA LYS A 150 9.73 20.16 0.27
C LYS A 150 8.76 20.02 -0.90
N MET A 151 7.74 20.88 -0.96
CA MET A 151 6.85 21.00 -2.12
C MET A 151 7.65 20.80 -3.41
N ASP A 152 7.40 19.66 -4.07
CA ASP A 152 8.20 19.17 -5.19
C ASP A 152 7.28 19.09 -6.41
N ILE A 153 7.31 20.16 -7.20
CA ILE A 153 6.49 20.30 -8.40
C ILE A 153 7.20 19.58 -9.54
N ARG A 154 6.64 18.45 -9.97
CA ARG A 154 7.20 17.59 -11.02
C ARG A 154 6.38 17.79 -12.29
N ALA A 155 6.79 18.73 -13.12
CA ALA A 155 6.11 19.04 -14.38
C ALA A 155 6.25 17.87 -15.37
N LEU A 156 5.16 17.16 -15.67
CA LEU A 156 5.16 16.14 -16.73
C LEU A 156 5.09 16.81 -18.11
N THR A 157 4.30 17.86 -18.22
CA THR A 157 4.18 18.72 -19.41
C THR A 157 4.15 20.19 -18.98
N PRO A 158 4.26 21.15 -19.92
CA PRO A 158 4.08 22.58 -19.60
C PRO A 158 2.71 22.92 -19.00
N THR A 159 1.70 22.08 -19.23
CA THR A 159 0.31 22.30 -18.80
C THR A 159 -0.13 21.39 -17.66
N TYR A 160 0.70 20.43 -17.24
CA TYR A 160 0.34 19.46 -16.21
C TYR A 160 1.54 19.05 -15.36
N ALA A 161 1.40 19.22 -14.04
CA ALA A 161 2.39 18.82 -13.06
C ALA A 161 1.81 17.91 -11.98
N VAL A 162 2.67 17.06 -11.41
CA VAL A 162 2.34 16.20 -10.30
C VAL A 162 3.18 16.50 -9.08
N SER A 163 2.68 16.17 -7.88
CA SER A 163 3.45 16.29 -6.65
C SER A 163 3.11 15.18 -5.65
N PRO A 164 4.02 14.85 -4.71
CA PRO A 164 3.66 14.22 -3.46
C PRO A 164 2.63 15.04 -2.66
N GLN A 165 2.28 14.56 -1.47
CA GLN A 165 1.30 15.24 -0.62
C GLN A 165 1.67 16.71 -0.38
N ILE A 166 0.69 17.60 -0.56
CA ILE A 166 0.78 19.03 -0.23
C ILE A 166 -0.03 19.36 1.03
N ASP A 167 0.20 20.55 1.57
CA ASP A 167 -0.55 21.16 2.66
C ASP A 167 -1.32 22.41 2.16
N PRO A 168 -2.38 22.86 2.85
CA PRO A 168 -3.00 24.15 2.56
C PRO A 168 -2.00 25.32 2.46
N SER A 169 -0.91 25.31 3.24
CA SER A 169 0.15 26.33 3.21
C SER A 169 0.90 26.42 1.88
N ASP A 170 0.85 25.37 1.06
CA ASP A 170 1.60 25.24 -0.18
C ASP A 170 0.85 25.86 -1.38
N LEU A 171 -0.48 26.02 -1.26
CA LEU A 171 -1.36 26.53 -2.32
C LEU A 171 -1.01 27.95 -2.82
N PRO A 172 -0.56 28.91 -1.98
CA PRO A 172 -0.12 30.20 -2.48
C PRO A 172 1.07 30.11 -3.44
N ALA A 173 2.03 29.21 -3.17
CA ALA A 173 3.18 29.02 -4.05
C ALA A 173 2.79 28.29 -5.35
N ILE A 174 1.85 27.34 -5.27
CA ILE A 174 1.26 26.69 -6.46
C ILE A 174 0.57 27.72 -7.36
N LYS A 175 -0.21 28.63 -6.78
CA LYS A 175 -0.81 29.75 -7.52
C LYS A 175 0.25 30.68 -8.12
N ALA A 176 1.28 31.03 -7.35
CA ALA A 176 2.38 31.88 -7.82
C ALA A 176 3.18 31.23 -8.95
N ALA A 177 3.26 29.89 -8.98
CA ALA A 177 3.86 29.13 -10.08
C ALA A 177 2.98 29.09 -11.35
N GLY A 178 1.77 29.67 -11.32
CA GLY A 178 0.90 29.86 -12.47
C GLY A 178 -0.15 28.77 -12.70
N TYR A 179 -0.29 27.82 -11.77
CA TYR A 179 -1.34 26.81 -11.86
C TYR A 179 -2.72 27.41 -11.53
N THR A 180 -3.75 27.00 -12.26
CA THR A 180 -5.12 27.51 -12.10
C THR A 180 -6.08 26.50 -11.49
N THR A 181 -5.79 25.21 -11.67
CA THR A 181 -6.60 24.08 -11.18
C THR A 181 -5.75 23.13 -10.36
N VAL A 182 -6.26 22.72 -9.19
CA VAL A 182 -5.68 21.72 -8.31
C VAL A 182 -6.56 20.46 -8.30
N ILE A 183 -5.95 19.29 -8.48
CA ILE A 183 -6.63 17.99 -8.47
C ILE A 183 -6.09 17.12 -7.34
N ASP A 184 -6.98 16.63 -6.47
CA ASP A 184 -6.66 15.70 -5.39
C ASP A 184 -7.02 14.26 -5.77
N ASN A 185 -5.99 13.42 -5.97
CA ASN A 185 -6.18 12.00 -6.25
C ASN A 185 -6.00 11.11 -5.01
N ARG A 186 -5.90 11.68 -3.81
CA ARG A 186 -5.74 10.96 -2.55
C ARG A 186 -7.06 10.91 -1.78
N PRO A 187 -7.56 9.72 -1.41
CA PRO A 187 -8.75 9.61 -0.59
C PRO A 187 -8.48 10.05 0.85
N ASP A 188 -9.47 10.71 1.46
CA ASP A 188 -9.42 11.21 2.85
C ASP A 188 -9.07 10.12 3.88
N GLY A 189 -9.44 8.86 3.60
CA GLY A 189 -9.11 7.71 4.45
C GLY A 189 -7.62 7.37 4.54
N GLU A 190 -6.75 7.98 3.72
CA GLU A 190 -5.28 7.81 3.77
C GLU A 190 -4.55 8.96 4.48
N ILE A 191 -5.27 9.99 4.96
CA ILE A 191 -4.70 11.25 5.42
C ILE A 191 -5.36 11.82 6.68
N PRO A 192 -4.64 12.64 7.46
CA PRO A 192 -5.20 13.31 8.63
C PRO A 192 -6.25 14.36 8.23
N ALA A 193 -7.18 14.63 9.16
CA ALA A 193 -8.37 15.47 8.92
C ALA A 193 -8.07 16.90 8.45
N HIS A 194 -6.91 17.47 8.78
CA HIS A 194 -6.54 18.82 8.33
C HIS A 194 -6.18 18.87 6.83
N LEU A 195 -5.92 17.72 6.20
CA LEU A 195 -5.64 17.59 4.76
C LEU A 195 -6.82 17.02 3.99
N HIS A 196 -7.96 16.79 4.65
CA HIS A 196 -9.13 16.24 3.97
C HIS A 196 -9.62 17.18 2.86
N THR A 197 -10.32 16.58 1.91
CA THR A 197 -10.81 17.21 0.68
C THR A 197 -11.50 18.54 0.97
N GLN A 198 -12.31 18.63 2.02
CA GLN A 198 -13.04 19.86 2.38
C GLN A 198 -12.10 21.01 2.76
N GLN A 199 -11.06 20.73 3.54
CA GLN A 199 -10.09 21.71 4.03
C GLN A 199 -9.21 22.19 2.87
N MET A 200 -8.73 21.27 2.05
CA MET A 200 -7.93 21.58 0.87
C MET A 200 -8.73 22.39 -0.16
N LYS A 201 -9.99 22.00 -0.40
CA LYS A 201 -10.91 22.72 -1.29
C LYS A 201 -11.13 24.15 -0.82
N ALA A 202 -11.49 24.35 0.46
CA ALA A 202 -11.73 25.68 1.02
C ALA A 202 -10.49 26.58 0.90
N ALA A 203 -9.30 26.04 1.18
CA ALA A 203 -8.05 26.79 1.07
C ALA A 203 -7.70 27.15 -0.39
N ALA A 204 -7.93 26.24 -1.34
CA ALA A 204 -7.68 26.48 -2.77
C ALA A 204 -8.65 27.52 -3.34
N GLU A 205 -9.94 27.40 -3.03
CA GLU A 205 -10.98 28.31 -3.50
C GLU A 205 -10.81 29.73 -2.91
N ALA A 206 -10.35 29.84 -1.66
CA ALA A 206 -9.98 31.14 -1.07
C ALA A 206 -8.87 31.87 -1.83
N LEU A 207 -8.01 31.12 -2.53
CA LEU A 207 -6.97 31.64 -3.41
C LEU A 207 -7.44 31.78 -4.87
N GLY A 208 -8.70 31.46 -5.19
CA GLY A 208 -9.22 31.48 -6.56
C GLY A 208 -8.67 30.38 -7.46
N LEU A 209 -8.17 29.29 -6.90
CA LEU A 209 -7.83 28.07 -7.63
C LEU A 209 -9.08 27.20 -7.78
N LYS A 210 -9.31 26.62 -8.96
CA LYS A 210 -10.33 25.58 -9.13
C LYS A 210 -9.84 24.32 -8.42
N PHE A 211 -10.67 23.69 -7.60
CA PHE A 211 -10.32 22.44 -6.91
C PHE A 211 -11.21 21.28 -7.37
N VAL A 212 -10.58 20.15 -7.73
CA VAL A 212 -11.27 18.93 -8.18
C VAL A 212 -10.83 17.76 -7.31
N ALA A 213 -11.79 17.14 -6.61
CA ALA A 213 -11.54 15.89 -5.89
C ALA A 213 -11.75 14.71 -6.85
N ASN A 214 -10.71 13.90 -7.04
CA ASN A 214 -10.72 12.70 -7.87
C ASN A 214 -10.06 11.52 -7.12
N PRO A 215 -10.58 11.12 -5.94
CA PRO A 215 -9.92 10.15 -5.08
C PRO A 215 -9.80 8.79 -5.78
N VAL A 216 -8.56 8.29 -5.87
CA VAL A 216 -8.27 6.95 -6.40
C VAL A 216 -8.12 6.00 -5.22
N ILE A 217 -9.14 5.16 -5.00
CA ILE A 217 -9.27 4.28 -3.83
C ILE A 217 -8.79 2.86 -4.17
N GLY A 218 -7.97 2.26 -3.28
CA GLY A 218 -7.87 0.80 -3.16
C GLY A 218 -7.35 0.03 -4.38
N GLY A 219 -6.22 0.43 -4.96
CA GLY A 219 -5.54 -0.37 -6.01
C GLY A 219 -6.28 -0.47 -7.36
N ALA A 220 -7.49 0.07 -7.46
CA ALA A 220 -8.29 0.09 -8.68
C ALA A 220 -8.50 1.53 -9.14
N LEU A 221 -7.61 2.00 -10.02
CA LEU A 221 -7.88 3.19 -10.83
C LEU A 221 -9.02 2.86 -11.79
N SER A 222 -10.09 3.65 -11.76
CA SER A 222 -11.24 3.48 -12.66
C SER A 222 -11.12 4.40 -13.87
N MET A 223 -11.76 4.03 -14.99
CA MET A 223 -11.88 4.93 -16.14
C MET A 223 -12.72 6.17 -15.84
N ASP A 224 -13.56 6.15 -14.80
CA ASP A 224 -14.26 7.36 -14.35
C ASP A 224 -13.28 8.36 -13.72
N ASN A 225 -12.25 7.89 -13.00
CA ASN A 225 -11.17 8.77 -12.53
C ASN A 225 -10.40 9.38 -13.71
N VAL A 226 -10.18 8.60 -14.77
CA VAL A 226 -9.51 9.07 -15.99
C VAL A 226 -10.35 10.13 -16.70
N ARG A 227 -11.65 9.88 -16.89
CA ARG A 227 -12.59 10.82 -17.53
C ARG A 227 -12.74 12.11 -16.73
N LEU A 228 -12.91 12.01 -15.40
CA LEU A 228 -13.06 13.18 -14.53
C LEU A 228 -11.81 14.07 -14.59
N GLN A 229 -10.63 13.47 -14.59
CA GLN A 229 -9.38 14.22 -14.68
C GLN A 229 -9.16 14.83 -16.07
N ALA A 230 -9.50 14.09 -17.13
CA ALA A 230 -9.47 14.60 -18.51
C ALA A 230 -10.40 15.82 -18.66
N GLN A 231 -11.62 15.72 -18.13
CA GLN A 231 -12.58 16.84 -18.11
C GLN A 231 -12.04 18.03 -17.33
N ALA A 232 -11.50 17.81 -16.13
CA ALA A 232 -10.91 18.87 -15.31
C ALA A 232 -9.76 19.59 -16.04
N MET A 233 -8.96 18.86 -16.81
CA MET A 233 -7.88 19.43 -17.62
C MET A 233 -8.40 20.18 -18.85
N ALA A 234 -9.43 19.68 -19.52
CA ALA A 234 -10.04 20.35 -20.67
C ALA A 234 -10.76 21.66 -20.28
N GLU A 235 -11.35 21.72 -19.09
CA GLU A 235 -12.03 22.91 -18.56
C GLU A 235 -11.08 23.89 -17.86
N ALA A 236 -9.81 23.53 -17.68
CA ALA A 236 -8.85 24.39 -16.98
C ALA A 236 -8.47 25.59 -17.85
N SER A 237 -8.50 26.80 -17.28
CA SER A 237 -8.08 28.02 -17.96
C SER A 237 -6.55 28.20 -18.02
N GLY A 238 -5.78 27.22 -17.55
CA GLY A 238 -4.33 27.27 -17.41
C GLY A 238 -3.74 25.94 -16.94
N PRO A 239 -2.45 25.91 -16.55
CA PRO A 239 -1.79 24.69 -16.10
C PRO A 239 -2.48 24.05 -14.90
N VAL A 240 -2.52 22.71 -14.90
CA VAL A 240 -3.13 21.90 -13.86
C VAL A 240 -2.07 21.30 -12.95
N PHE A 241 -2.32 21.34 -11.65
CA PHE A 241 -1.50 20.72 -10.62
C PHE A 241 -2.26 19.57 -9.96
N ALA A 242 -1.70 18.36 -9.97
CA ALA A 242 -2.33 17.20 -9.34
C ALA A 242 -1.45 16.61 -8.24
N TYR A 243 -2.02 16.18 -7.12
CA TYR A 243 -1.27 15.53 -6.06
C TYR A 243 -1.92 14.24 -5.56
N CYS A 244 -1.08 13.38 -4.99
CA CYS A 244 -1.54 12.22 -4.21
C CYS A 244 -0.51 11.91 -3.12
N ALA A 245 -0.36 10.66 -2.66
CA ALA A 245 0.66 10.33 -1.66
C ALA A 245 2.10 10.60 -2.16
N SER A 246 2.43 10.10 -3.37
CA SER A 246 3.78 10.21 -3.94
C SER A 246 3.83 10.91 -5.31
N GLY A 247 2.67 11.24 -5.89
CA GLY A 247 2.50 11.72 -7.27
C GLY A 247 2.26 10.61 -8.31
N ASN A 248 2.53 9.34 -8.00
CA ASN A 248 2.43 8.25 -8.98
C ASN A 248 1.00 8.01 -9.49
N ARG A 249 -0.03 8.10 -8.64
CA ARG A 249 -1.43 7.95 -9.07
C ARG A 249 -1.81 8.99 -10.12
N CYS A 250 -1.38 10.24 -9.89
CA CYS A 250 -1.61 11.35 -10.81
C CYS A 250 -0.90 11.13 -12.16
N SER A 251 0.30 10.53 -12.14
CA SER A 251 1.04 10.16 -13.36
C SER A 251 0.37 9.03 -14.13
N VAL A 252 -0.15 8.00 -13.45
CA VAL A 252 -0.89 6.90 -14.07
C VAL A 252 -2.17 7.42 -14.72
N VAL A 253 -2.98 8.21 -14.00
CA VAL A 253 -4.20 8.81 -14.58
C VAL A 253 -3.86 9.70 -15.77
N TRP A 254 -2.78 10.49 -15.66
CA TRP A 254 -2.31 11.31 -16.77
C TRP A 254 -1.89 10.48 -18.00
N ALA A 255 -1.20 9.36 -17.80
CA ALA A 255 -0.80 8.50 -18.90
C ALA A 255 -2.02 7.87 -19.60
N LEU A 256 -2.98 7.37 -18.83
CA LEU A 256 -4.18 6.73 -19.36
C LEU A 256 -5.10 7.73 -20.08
N MET A 257 -5.24 8.96 -19.59
CA MET A 257 -6.07 9.97 -20.27
C MET A 257 -5.45 10.49 -21.58
N ASN A 258 -4.14 10.32 -21.77
CA ASN A 258 -3.42 10.71 -23.00
C ASN A 258 -3.15 9.51 -23.93
N ALA A 259 -3.70 8.32 -23.63
CA ALA A 259 -3.57 7.15 -24.49
C ALA A 259 -4.20 7.44 -25.87
N GLY A 260 -3.50 7.13 -26.94
CA GLY A 260 -3.93 7.41 -28.33
C GLY A 260 -3.62 8.83 -28.83
N GLU A 261 -3.25 9.76 -27.95
CA GLU A 261 -2.70 11.08 -28.35
C GLU A 261 -1.16 11.08 -28.37
N ARG A 262 -0.56 10.24 -27.53
CA ARG A 262 0.89 10.08 -27.40
C ARG A 262 1.26 8.60 -27.48
N SER A 263 2.50 8.31 -27.89
CA SER A 263 3.00 6.93 -27.87
C SER A 263 3.12 6.41 -26.44
N ALA A 264 2.88 5.10 -26.25
CA ALA A 264 3.03 4.46 -24.95
C ALA A 264 4.43 4.69 -24.34
N ASP A 265 5.47 4.70 -25.18
CA ASP A 265 6.84 4.99 -24.75
C ASP A 265 7.00 6.41 -24.19
N ASP A 266 6.37 7.43 -24.80
CA ASP A 266 6.45 8.79 -24.28
C ASP A 266 5.69 8.94 -22.95
N LEU A 267 4.52 8.30 -22.85
CA LEU A 267 3.67 8.28 -21.66
C LEU A 267 4.35 7.58 -20.48
N ILE A 268 5.17 6.56 -20.72
CA ILE A 268 5.94 5.86 -19.68
C ILE A 268 7.22 6.62 -19.34
N ARG A 269 7.96 7.09 -20.35
CA ARG A 269 9.25 7.78 -20.17
C ARG A 269 9.11 9.12 -19.44
N THR A 270 8.01 9.83 -19.66
CA THR A 270 7.83 11.18 -19.09
C THR A 270 7.77 11.17 -17.57
N PRO A 271 6.93 10.35 -16.91
CA PRO A 271 6.94 10.20 -15.45
C PRO A 271 8.20 9.50 -14.92
N ALA A 272 8.85 8.64 -15.70
CA ALA A 272 10.08 7.96 -15.30
C ALA A 272 11.23 8.91 -14.94
N LYS A 273 11.27 10.12 -15.53
CA LYS A 273 12.23 11.20 -15.17
C LYS A 273 12.16 11.60 -13.70
N TYR A 274 11.01 11.36 -13.06
CA TYR A 274 10.75 11.67 -11.66
C TYR A 274 10.68 10.41 -10.78
N GLY A 275 11.14 9.26 -11.30
CA GLY A 275 11.18 7.99 -10.57
C GLY A 275 9.85 7.23 -10.54
N TYR A 276 8.87 7.59 -11.36
CA TYR A 276 7.60 6.87 -11.47
C TYR A 276 7.69 5.74 -12.51
N ASN A 277 7.40 4.51 -12.09
CA ASN A 277 7.41 3.35 -12.99
C ASN A 277 5.99 3.04 -13.49
N LEU A 278 5.74 3.35 -14.76
CA LEU A 278 4.48 3.08 -15.46
C LEU A 278 4.59 1.90 -16.44
N GLU A 279 5.71 1.19 -16.49
CA GLU A 279 5.85 0.01 -17.35
C GLU A 279 4.77 -1.06 -17.11
N PRO A 280 4.31 -1.33 -15.86
CA PRO A 280 3.27 -2.33 -15.62
C PRO A 280 1.91 -2.04 -16.29
N ILE A 281 1.62 -0.79 -16.65
CA ILE A 281 0.35 -0.40 -17.29
C ILE A 281 0.47 -0.24 -18.81
N ARG A 282 1.62 -0.59 -19.42
CA ARG A 282 1.84 -0.43 -20.87
C ARG A 282 0.73 -1.05 -21.71
N ALA A 283 0.38 -2.30 -21.43
CA ALA A 283 -0.65 -3.02 -22.17
C ALA A 283 -2.02 -2.30 -22.10
N GLN A 284 -2.32 -1.65 -20.96
CA GLN A 284 -3.54 -0.88 -20.79
C GLN A 284 -3.50 0.42 -21.61
N ILE A 285 -2.36 1.11 -21.65
CA ILE A 285 -2.16 2.30 -22.49
C ILE A 285 -2.33 1.95 -23.98
N GLU A 286 -1.72 0.85 -24.42
CA GLU A 286 -1.80 0.39 -25.82
C GLU A 286 -3.22 -0.05 -26.20
N ALA A 287 -3.92 -0.75 -25.30
CA ALA A 287 -5.33 -1.11 -25.50
C ALA A 287 -6.23 0.13 -25.65
N LEU A 288 -6.07 1.12 -24.77
CA LEU A 288 -6.83 2.38 -24.86
C LEU A 288 -6.47 3.18 -26.12
N ALA A 289 -5.21 3.15 -26.56
CA ALA A 289 -4.80 3.78 -27.81
C ALA A 289 -5.47 3.14 -29.03
N ALA A 290 -5.53 1.81 -29.07
CA ALA A 290 -6.22 1.07 -30.13
C ALA A 290 -7.74 1.33 -30.13
N GLU A 291 -8.37 1.41 -28.96
CA GLU A 291 -9.79 1.80 -28.82
C GLU A 291 -10.05 3.22 -29.34
N ALA A 292 -9.14 4.16 -29.04
CA ALA A 292 -9.24 5.54 -29.50
C ALA A 292 -9.03 5.70 -31.01
N GLU A 293 -8.21 4.84 -31.63
CA GLU A 293 -8.07 4.76 -33.10
C GLU A 293 -9.35 4.20 -33.73
N ALA A 294 -9.88 3.08 -33.22
CA ALA A 294 -11.09 2.45 -33.73
C ALA A 294 -12.35 3.34 -33.61
N SER A 295 -12.38 4.30 -32.68
CA SER A 295 -13.49 5.26 -32.53
C SER A 295 -13.41 6.45 -33.50
N LYS A 296 -12.31 6.61 -34.24
CA LYS A 296 -12.13 7.70 -35.22
C LYS A 296 -12.52 7.28 -36.65
N ASP A 297 -12.64 5.98 -36.90
CA ASP A 297 -13.14 5.37 -38.15
C ASP A 297 -14.67 5.26 -38.16
#